data_AF-A0A958WWA7-F1
#
_entry.id   AF-A0A958WWA7-F1
#
_cell.length_a   1.000
_cell.length_b   1.000
_cell.length_c   1.000
_cell.angle_alpha   90.00
_cell.angle_beta   90.00
_cell.angle_gamma   90.00
#
_symmetry.space_group_name_H-M   'P 1'
#
loop_
_entity.id
_entity.type
_entity.pdbx_description
1 polymer ?
#
loop_
_entity_poly.entity_id
_entity_poly.type
_entity_poly.pdbx_seq_one_letter_code
_entity_poly.pdbx_strand_id
1 'polypeptide(L)'
;MTNLLKYSASQWVSFQYFPIVKLMAATLLLVGLSGCGKEAAPPIPDEKLIEILTDVHIAEAALEGLNGKAKDSVAIKYYGEIFAIHHVEQADFDTTLAILMRDPEKFGNLYEKVAANLEKMRVDMNETATPDGYE
;
A
#
# COMPACT_ATOMS: atom_id res chain seq x y z
N MET A 1 -59.11 7.46 34.65
CA MET A 1 -58.34 8.72 34.61
C MET A 1 -56.82 8.46 34.79
N THR A 2 -56.18 7.63 33.95
CA THR A 2 -54.73 7.31 34.11
C THR A 2 -53.91 7.35 32.82
N ASN A 3 -54.51 7.64 31.66
CA ASN A 3 -53.79 7.68 30.37
C ASN A 3 -53.37 9.08 29.89
N LEU A 4 -53.76 10.16 30.57
CA LEU A 4 -53.45 11.53 30.13
C LEU A 4 -52.12 12.08 30.69
N LEU A 5 -51.57 11.47 31.74
CA LEU A 5 -50.29 11.89 32.32
C LEU A 5 -49.06 11.23 31.67
N LYS A 6 -49.25 10.17 30.88
CA LYS A 6 -48.14 9.50 30.18
C LYS A 6 -47.75 10.18 28.86
N TYR A 7 -48.72 10.81 28.18
CA TYR A 7 -48.48 11.48 26.89
C TYR A 7 -47.77 12.82 27.03
N SER A 8 -48.00 13.54 28.12
CA SER A 8 -47.37 14.85 28.36
C SER A 8 -45.88 14.73 28.70
N ALA A 9 -45.37 13.59 29.17
CA ALA A 9 -43.94 13.46 29.47
C ALA A 9 -43.09 13.04 28.26
N SER A 10 -43.65 12.29 27.30
CA SER A 10 -42.88 11.74 26.16
C SER A 10 -42.67 12.71 25.00
N GLN A 11 -43.54 13.72 24.85
CA GLN A 11 -43.47 14.68 23.74
C GLN A 11 -42.47 15.83 23.96
N TRP A 12 -42.04 16.09 25.19
CA TRP A 12 -41.05 17.14 25.51
C TRP A 12 -39.62 16.66 25.34
N VAL A 13 -39.40 15.35 25.55
CA VAL A 13 -38.13 14.69 25.30
C VAL A 13 -37.83 14.80 23.79
N SER A 14 -38.79 14.44 22.94
CA SER A 14 -38.62 14.41 21.47
C SER A 14 -38.40 15.79 20.82
N PHE A 15 -38.97 16.87 21.37
CA PHE A 15 -38.78 18.23 20.83
C PHE A 15 -37.40 18.82 21.17
N GLN A 16 -36.83 18.46 22.32
CA GLN A 16 -35.52 18.97 22.79
C GLN A 16 -34.33 18.35 22.04
N TYR A 17 -34.44 17.08 21.61
CA TYR A 17 -33.35 16.39 20.88
C TYR A 17 -33.34 16.68 19.37
N PHE A 18 -34.44 17.19 18.81
CA PHE A 18 -34.56 17.48 17.37
C PHE A 18 -33.47 18.44 16.81
N PRO A 19 -33.13 19.57 17.49
CA PRO A 19 -32.03 20.42 17.04
C PRO A 19 -30.64 19.77 17.21
N ILE A 20 -30.45 18.97 18.26
CA ILE A 20 -29.16 18.31 18.56
C ILE A 20 -28.86 17.20 17.53
N VAL A 21 -29.85 16.39 17.17
CA VAL A 21 -29.70 15.33 16.16
C VAL A 21 -29.47 15.93 14.78
N LYS A 22 -30.13 17.06 14.45
CA LYS A 22 -29.86 17.81 13.21
C LYS A 22 -28.46 18.41 13.18
N LEU A 23 -27.97 18.95 14.30
CA LEU A 23 -26.60 19.45 14.43
C LEU A 23 -25.57 18.33 14.29
N MET A 24 -25.78 17.17 14.93
CA MET A 24 -24.89 16.01 14.77
C MET A 24 -24.87 15.50 13.32
N ALA A 25 -26.03 15.39 12.67
CA ALA A 25 -26.12 14.99 11.27
C ALA A 25 -25.43 16.00 10.33
N ALA A 26 -25.59 17.31 10.57
CA ALA A 26 -24.91 18.35 9.81
C ALA A 26 -23.38 18.31 9.98
N THR A 27 -22.91 18.04 11.20
CA THR A 27 -21.48 17.91 11.51
C THR A 27 -20.88 16.66 10.85
N LEU A 28 -21.63 15.54 10.84
CA LEU A 28 -21.24 14.32 10.14
C LEU A 28 -21.18 14.51 8.62
N LEU A 29 -22.04 15.36 8.06
CA LEU A 29 -22.07 15.69 6.63
C LEU A 29 -20.91 16.61 6.21
N LEU A 30 -20.50 17.53 7.08
CA LEU A 30 -19.41 18.48 6.83
C LEU A 30 -18.02 17.84 6.84
N VAL A 31 -17.83 16.75 7.58
CA VAL A 31 -16.54 16.01 7.65
C VAL A 31 -16.30 15.15 6.39
N GLY A 32 -17.33 14.88 5.58
CA GLY A 32 -17.26 13.99 4.42
C GLY A 32 -16.65 14.58 3.14
N LEU A 33 -16.32 15.88 3.09
CA LEU A 33 -15.95 16.57 1.85
C LEU A 33 -14.49 17.05 1.76
N SER A 34 -13.64 16.74 2.75
CA SER A 34 -12.23 17.17 2.77
C SER A 34 -11.28 16.17 2.08
N GLY A 35 -11.66 15.68 0.90
CA GLY A 35 -10.88 14.71 0.12
C GLY A 35 -10.48 15.26 -1.25
N CYS A 36 -9.83 16.42 -1.31
CA CYS A 36 -9.27 16.92 -2.57
C CYS A 36 -7.86 17.48 -2.32
N GLY A 37 -6.88 16.61 -2.46
CA GLY A 37 -5.46 16.97 -2.55
C GLY A 37 -4.98 16.71 -3.98
N LYS A 38 -4.21 17.65 -4.55
CA LYS A 38 -3.47 17.41 -5.79
C LYS A 38 -2.63 16.14 -5.65
N GLU A 39 -2.74 15.22 -6.59
CA GLU A 39 -1.90 14.03 -6.63
C GLU A 39 -0.44 14.46 -6.79
N ALA A 40 0.37 14.18 -5.77
CA ALA A 40 1.80 14.39 -5.84
C ALA A 40 2.39 13.38 -6.82
N ALA A 41 3.29 13.82 -7.69
CA ALA A 41 4.04 12.91 -8.55
C ALA A 41 4.92 11.98 -7.67
N PRO A 42 5.03 10.69 -8.00
CA PRO A 42 5.92 9.78 -7.28
C PRO A 42 7.38 10.25 -7.38
N PRO A 43 8.15 10.26 -6.27
CA PRO A 43 9.58 10.61 -6.29
C PRO A 43 10.44 9.71 -7.19
N ILE A 44 10.11 8.42 -7.27
CA ILE A 44 10.84 7.45 -8.09
C ILE A 44 10.07 7.20 -9.40
N PRO A 45 10.73 7.31 -10.57
CA PRO A 45 10.10 7.01 -11.86
C PRO A 45 9.81 5.50 -11.99
N ASP A 46 8.76 5.17 -12.75
CA ASP A 46 8.24 3.81 -12.87
C ASP A 46 9.32 2.80 -13.31
N GLU A 47 10.17 3.13 -14.28
CA GLU A 47 11.23 2.24 -14.78
C GLU A 47 12.20 1.84 -13.67
N LYS A 48 12.62 2.83 -12.86
CA LYS A 48 13.54 2.62 -11.75
C LYS A 48 12.87 1.84 -10.61
N LEU A 49 11.59 2.14 -10.34
CA LEU A 49 10.82 1.41 -9.34
C LEU A 49 10.67 -0.07 -9.69
N ILE A 50 10.50 -0.39 -10.98
CA ILE A 50 10.44 -1.77 -11.46
C ILE A 50 11.74 -2.52 -11.14
N GLU A 51 12.90 -1.92 -11.44
CA GLU A 51 14.20 -2.52 -11.12
C GLU A 51 14.39 -2.74 -9.61
N ILE A 52 14.08 -1.72 -8.79
CA ILE A 52 14.15 -1.83 -7.33
C ILE A 52 13.26 -2.96 -6.81
N LEU A 53 12.00 -3.03 -7.28
CA LEU A 53 11.06 -4.07 -6.83
C LEU A 53 11.49 -5.45 -7.29
N THR A 54 12.07 -5.60 -8.49
CA THR A 54 12.68 -6.86 -8.93
C THR A 54 13.76 -7.31 -7.95
N ASP A 55 14.68 -6.43 -7.56
CA ASP A 55 15.75 -6.77 -6.61
C ASP A 55 15.20 -7.07 -5.20
N VAL A 56 14.19 -6.33 -4.74
CA VAL A 56 13.50 -6.60 -3.47
C VAL A 56 12.90 -8.02 -3.46
N HIS A 57 12.26 -8.44 -4.56
CA HIS A 57 11.70 -9.80 -4.65
C HIS A 57 12.78 -10.89 -4.66
N ILE A 58 13.93 -10.64 -5.31
CA ILE A 58 15.07 -11.57 -5.27
C ILE A 58 15.63 -11.66 -3.84
N ALA A 59 15.77 -10.53 -3.15
CA ALA A 59 16.19 -10.50 -1.75
C ALA A 59 15.21 -11.26 -0.85
N GLU A 60 13.90 -11.10 -1.03
CA GLU A 60 12.89 -11.86 -0.28
C GLU A 60 13.00 -13.37 -0.51
N ALA A 61 13.21 -13.80 -1.75
CA ALA A 61 13.42 -15.21 -2.07
C ALA A 61 14.69 -15.74 -1.38
N ALA A 62 15.77 -14.95 -1.30
CA ALA A 62 16.99 -15.33 -0.59
C ALA A 62 16.81 -15.40 0.94
N LEU A 63 15.81 -14.70 1.49
CA LEU A 63 15.43 -14.75 2.89
C LEU A 63 14.47 -15.90 3.20
N GLU A 64 13.96 -16.59 2.18
CA GLU A 64 13.07 -17.74 2.33
C GLU A 64 13.81 -18.86 3.08
N GLY A 65 13.30 -19.23 4.25
CA GLY A 65 13.92 -20.21 5.16
C GLY A 65 14.59 -19.61 6.40
N LEU A 66 14.80 -18.30 6.45
CA LEU A 66 15.17 -17.59 7.68
C LEU A 66 13.92 -17.20 8.48
N ASN A 67 14.02 -17.23 9.81
CA ASN A 67 12.89 -16.90 10.70
C ASN A 67 13.32 -15.96 11.84
N GLY A 68 12.35 -15.19 12.35
CA GLY A 68 12.53 -14.30 13.49
C GLY A 68 13.64 -13.28 13.29
N LYS A 69 14.37 -12.96 14.37
CA LYS A 69 15.37 -11.89 14.41
C LYS A 69 16.47 -12.01 13.36
N ALA A 70 16.80 -13.24 12.93
CA ALA A 70 17.80 -13.47 11.89
C ALA A 70 17.29 -12.97 10.53
N LYS A 71 16.04 -13.28 10.17
CA LYS A 71 15.41 -12.76 8.96
C LYS A 71 15.36 -11.23 8.98
N ASP A 72 14.87 -10.65 10.07
CA ASP A 72 14.72 -9.19 10.18
C ASP A 72 16.07 -8.46 10.01
N SER A 73 17.13 -8.97 10.64
CA SER A 73 18.45 -8.36 10.57
C SER A 73 19.05 -8.40 9.16
N VAL A 74 18.86 -9.53 8.46
CA VAL A 74 19.36 -9.68 7.08
C VAL A 74 18.51 -8.87 6.10
N ALA A 75 17.19 -8.84 6.27
CA ALA A 75 16.27 -8.05 5.46
C ALA A 75 16.62 -6.56 5.47
N ILE A 76 16.86 -5.99 6.66
CA ILE A 76 17.28 -4.58 6.81
C ILE A 76 18.55 -4.31 6.00
N LYS A 77 19.52 -5.23 6.05
CA LYS A 77 20.78 -5.08 5.30
C LYS A 77 20.53 -5.14 3.80
N TYR A 78 19.77 -6.12 3.32
CA TYR A 78 19.47 -6.27 1.89
C TYR A 78 18.73 -5.08 1.33
N TYR A 79 17.68 -4.60 2.00
CA TYR A 79 16.96 -3.41 1.52
C TYR A 79 17.86 -2.17 1.51
N GLY A 80 18.69 -1.99 2.54
CA GLY A 80 19.66 -0.91 2.58
C GLY A 80 20.66 -0.94 1.42
N GLU A 81 21.16 -2.14 1.07
CA GLU A 81 22.06 -2.34 -0.07
C GLU A 81 21.36 -2.10 -1.41
N ILE A 82 20.13 -2.58 -1.59
CA ILE A 82 19.32 -2.35 -2.79
C ILE A 82 19.11 -0.85 -2.99
N PHE A 83 18.67 -0.13 -1.95
CA PHE A 83 18.46 1.31 -2.05
C PHE A 83 19.75 2.08 -2.36
N ALA A 84 20.89 1.62 -1.81
CA ALA A 84 22.19 2.20 -2.13
C ALA A 84 22.61 1.96 -3.59
N ILE A 85 22.43 0.73 -4.12
CA ILE A 85 22.71 0.37 -5.52
C ILE A 85 21.88 1.24 -6.47
N HIS A 86 20.60 1.43 -6.14
CA HIS A 86 19.68 2.22 -6.94
C HIS A 86 19.79 3.73 -6.69
N HIS A 87 20.63 4.19 -5.75
CA HIS A 87 20.72 5.61 -5.38
C HIS A 87 19.33 6.21 -5.06
N VAL A 88 18.60 5.56 -4.16
CA VAL A 88 17.29 6.01 -3.68
C VAL A 88 17.27 6.05 -2.15
N GLU A 89 16.53 7.00 -1.59
CA GLU A 89 16.24 7.00 -0.16
C GLU A 89 15.01 6.13 0.12
N GLN A 90 15.01 5.45 1.27
CA GLN A 90 13.86 4.63 1.69
C GLN A 90 12.57 5.45 1.75
N ALA A 91 12.65 6.72 2.20
CA ALA A 91 11.49 7.60 2.29
C ALA A 91 10.87 7.90 0.91
N ASP A 92 11.70 8.03 -0.14
CA ASP A 92 11.23 8.23 -1.51
C ASP A 92 10.56 6.98 -2.06
N PHE A 93 11.09 5.80 -1.73
CA PHE A 93 10.48 4.51 -2.09
C PHE A 93 9.13 4.33 -1.41
N ASP A 94 9.06 4.53 -0.09
CA ASP A 94 7.83 4.42 0.69
C ASP A 94 6.75 5.40 0.19
N THR A 95 7.16 6.64 -0.12
CA THR A 95 6.27 7.66 -0.69
C THR A 95 5.78 7.28 -2.08
N THR A 96 6.68 6.79 -2.95
CA THR A 96 6.35 6.34 -4.31
C THR A 96 5.31 5.20 -4.25
N LEU A 97 5.54 4.19 -3.42
CA LEU A 97 4.59 3.09 -3.24
C LEU A 97 3.24 3.59 -2.72
N ALA A 98 3.24 4.45 -1.69
CA ALA A 98 1.99 4.99 -1.13
C ALA A 98 1.18 5.80 -2.14
N ILE A 99 1.83 6.50 -3.07
CA ILE A 99 1.17 7.20 -4.18
C ILE A 99 0.63 6.18 -5.18
N LEU A 100 1.45 5.23 -5.61
CA LEU A 100 1.08 4.25 -6.63
C LEU A 100 -0.07 3.34 -6.20
N MET A 101 -0.15 2.97 -4.92
CA MET A 101 -1.25 2.15 -4.38
C MET A 101 -2.62 2.83 -4.45
N ARG A 102 -2.70 4.14 -4.73
CA ARG A 102 -3.96 4.86 -4.95
C ARG A 102 -4.53 4.65 -6.37
N ASP A 103 -3.72 4.17 -7.29
CA ASP A 103 -4.09 3.81 -8.66
C ASP A 103 -3.83 2.32 -8.88
N PRO A 104 -4.83 1.45 -8.60
CA PRO A 104 -4.67 0.00 -8.72
C PRO A 104 -4.34 -0.47 -10.14
N GLU A 105 -4.81 0.23 -11.17
CA GLU A 105 -4.54 -0.11 -12.57
C GLU A 105 -3.07 0.15 -12.89
N LYS A 106 -2.56 1.34 -12.53
CA LYS A 106 -1.15 1.67 -12.71
C LYS A 106 -0.24 0.74 -11.90
N PHE A 107 -0.60 0.46 -10.64
CA PHE A 107 0.15 -0.48 -9.80
C PHE A 107 0.20 -1.88 -10.41
N GLY A 108 -0.93 -2.40 -10.91
CA GLY A 108 -1.00 -3.69 -11.59
C GLY A 108 -0.10 -3.76 -12.83
N ASN A 109 -0.20 -2.77 -13.72
CA ASN A 109 0.64 -2.68 -14.92
C ASN A 109 2.14 -2.63 -14.60
N LEU A 110 2.53 -1.94 -13.53
CA LEU A 110 3.92 -1.91 -13.06
C LEU A 110 4.36 -3.30 -12.58
N TYR A 111 3.51 -3.97 -11.80
CA TYR A 111 3.82 -5.29 -11.24
C TYR A 111 3.90 -6.39 -12.31
N GLU A 112 3.13 -6.29 -13.39
CA GLU A 112 3.28 -7.16 -14.56
C GLU A 112 4.70 -7.10 -15.14
N LYS A 113 5.29 -5.89 -15.21
CA LYS A 113 6.68 -5.71 -15.67
C LYS A 113 7.69 -6.30 -14.69
N VAL A 114 7.46 -6.14 -13.39
CA VAL A 114 8.30 -6.78 -12.34
C VAL A 114 8.27 -8.30 -12.49
N ALA A 115 7.08 -8.89 -12.68
CA ALA A 115 6.93 -10.33 -12.89
C ALA A 115 7.63 -10.80 -14.18
N ALA A 116 7.52 -10.03 -15.27
CA ALA A 116 8.20 -10.32 -16.52
C ALA A 116 9.73 -10.31 -16.38
N ASN A 117 10.29 -9.36 -15.61
CA ASN A 117 11.73 -9.30 -15.32
C ASN A 117 12.19 -10.55 -14.55
N LEU A 118 11.45 -10.94 -13.51
CA LEU A 118 11.76 -12.13 -12.71
C LEU A 118 11.72 -13.40 -13.56
N GLU A 119 10.71 -13.53 -14.42
CA GLU A 119 10.59 -14.68 -15.33
C GLU A 119 11.73 -14.73 -16.35
N LYS A 120 12.11 -13.59 -16.92
CA LYS A 120 13.27 -13.50 -17.83
C LYS A 120 14.55 -13.95 -17.13
N MET A 121 14.83 -13.44 -15.94
CA MET A 121 16.01 -13.84 -15.16
C MET A 121 16.01 -15.33 -14.84
N ARG A 122 14.85 -15.91 -14.54
CA ARG A 122 14.70 -17.35 -14.31
C ARG A 122 15.03 -18.16 -15.57
N VAL A 123 14.58 -17.73 -16.74
CA VAL A 123 14.89 -18.38 -18.02
C VAL A 123 16.40 -18.29 -18.32
N ASP A 124 16.99 -17.10 -18.18
CA ASP A 124 18.42 -16.86 -18.42
C ASP A 124 19.30 -17.76 -17.50
N MET A 125 18.91 -17.95 -16.24
CA MET A 125 19.57 -18.87 -15.31
C MET A 125 19.46 -20.34 -15.73
N ASN A 126 18.34 -20.76 -16.32
CA ASN A 126 18.15 -22.13 -16.75
C ASN A 126 18.87 -22.46 -18.07
N GLU A 127 18.97 -21.49 -18.98
CA GLU A 127 19.71 -21.65 -20.24
C GLU A 127 21.23 -21.73 -19.99
N THR A 128 21.74 -20.95 -19.04
CA THR A 128 23.15 -21.03 -18.62
C THR A 128 23.47 -22.27 -17.79
N ALA A 129 22.46 -22.95 -17.22
CA ALA A 129 22.63 -24.18 -16.44
C ALA A 129 22.57 -25.46 -17.29
N THR A 130 22.19 -25.39 -18.57
CA THR A 130 22.36 -26.50 -19.51
C THR A 130 23.75 -26.42 -20.15
N PRO A 131 24.70 -27.32 -19.81
CA PRO A 131 25.98 -27.36 -20.51
C PRO A 131 25.71 -27.72 -21.97
N ASP A 132 26.22 -26.87 -22.84
CA ASP A 132 26.46 -27.14 -24.25
C ASP A 132 27.14 -28.50 -24.45
N GLY A 133 26.37 -29.46 -24.99
CA GLY A 133 26.89 -30.49 -25.89
C GLY A 133 27.58 -31.71 -25.28
N TYR A 134 26.83 -32.80 -25.20
CA TYR A 134 27.33 -34.10 -25.65
C TYR A 134 26.50 -34.55 -26.86
N GLU A 135 26.91 -34.12 -28.05
CA GLU A 135 26.76 -34.91 -29.28
C GLU A 135 28.01 -35.78 -29.45
#